data_AF-A0A9P9BEM0-F1
#
_entry.id   AF-A0A9P9BEM0-F1
#
_cell.length_a   1.000
_cell.length_b   1.000
_cell.length_c   1.000
_cell.angle_alpha   90.00
_cell.angle_beta   90.00
_cell.angle_gamma   90.00
#
_symmetry.space_group_name_H-M   'P 1'
#
loop_
_entity.id
_entity.type
_entity.pdbx_description
1 polymer ?
#
loop_
_entity_poly.entity_id
_entity_poly.type
_entity_poly.pdbx_seq_one_letter_code
_entity_poly.pdbx_strand_id
1 'polypeptide(L)' 'ERLLLWHGTRLSSLHGILDVGLQIRRRGVLYTGTMFGEGIYLADSSSKSAGYCRTRGSTGDGDAVLLLCE' A
#
# COMPACT_ATOMS: atom_id res chain seq x y z
N GLU A 1 22.01 -0.01 5.73
CA GLU A 1 21.81 -0.73 4.46
C GLU A 1 20.57 -0.17 3.77
N ARG A 2 20.51 -0.16 2.43
CA ARG A 2 19.30 0.20 1.69
C ARG A 2 18.62 -1.08 1.21
N LEU A 3 17.30 -1.14 1.33
CA LEU A 3 16.52 -2.34 1.03
C LEU A 3 15.45 -2.01 0.01
N LEU A 4 15.27 -2.89 -0.96
CA LEU A 4 14.22 -2.78 -1.96
C LEU A 4 13.02 -3.62 -1.52
N LEU A 5 11.93 -2.99 -1.11
CA LEU A 5 10.78 -3.64 -0.45
C LEU A 5 9.45 -3.32 -1.13
N TRP A 6 8.49 -4.24 -1.01
CA TRP A 6 7.19 -4.17 -1.65
C TRP A 6 6.18 -3.35 -0.84
N HIS A 7 5.44 -2.47 -1.50
CA HIS A 7 4.24 -1.82 -0.99
C HIS A 7 3.02 -2.22 -1.82
N GLY A 8 1.95 -2.63 -1.14
CA GLY A 8 0.66 -2.90 -1.76
C GLY A 8 -0.39 -1.90 -1.31
N THR A 9 -1.20 -1.43 -2.25
CA THR A 9 -2.28 -0.48 -1.99
C THR A 9 -3.44 -0.74 -2.95
N ARG A 10 -4.61 -0.18 -2.65
CA ARG A 10 -5.73 -0.21 -3.60
C ARG A 10 -5.35 0.55 -4.86
N LEU A 11 -5.77 0.05 -6.01
CA LEU A 11 -5.52 0.70 -7.31
C LEU A 11 -6.02 2.16 -7.33
N SER A 12 -7.15 2.44 -6.68
CA SER A 12 -7.70 3.80 -6.54
C SER A 12 -6.78 4.80 -5.82
N SER A 13 -5.82 4.30 -5.03
CA SER A 13 -4.85 5.13 -4.31
C SER A 13 -3.57 5.38 -5.13
N LEU A 14 -3.36 4.63 -6.22
CA LEU A 14 -2.10 4.64 -6.96
C LEU A 14 -1.81 6.01 -7.56
N HIS A 15 -2.81 6.67 -8.16
CA HIS A 15 -2.65 8.01 -8.74
C HIS A 15 -2.09 9.01 -7.72
N GLY A 16 -2.65 9.06 -6.51
CA GLY A 16 -2.18 9.98 -5.47
C GLY A 16 -0.76 9.64 -4.98
N ILE A 17 -0.39 8.37 -4.93
CA ILE A 17 0.97 7.97 -4.56
C ILE A 17 1.97 8.37 -5.64
N LEU A 18 1.61 8.30 -6.93
CA LEU A 18 2.49 8.73 -8.02
C LEU A 18 2.65 10.25 -8.10
N ASP A 19 1.63 11.01 -7.70
CA ASP A 19 1.65 12.47 -7.72
C ASP A 19 2.47 13.06 -6.56
N VAL A 20 2.23 12.59 -5.32
CA VAL A 20 2.85 13.19 -4.12
C VAL A 20 3.70 12.22 -3.29
N GLY A 21 3.93 11.01 -3.78
CA GLY A 21 4.67 9.97 -3.06
C GLY A 21 3.86 9.27 -1.98
N LEU A 22 4.49 8.31 -1.29
CA LEU A 22 3.92 7.66 -0.11
C LEU A 22 3.91 8.66 1.06
N GLN A 23 2.73 8.93 1.60
CA GLN A 23 2.54 9.87 2.69
C GLN A 23 2.09 9.15 3.96
N ILE A 24 2.70 9.52 5.09
CA ILE A 24 2.14 9.18 6.40
C ILE A 24 0.85 9.98 6.54
N ARG A 25 -0.23 9.31 6.96
CA ARG A 25 -1.56 9.91 7.01
C ARG A 25 -1.59 11.11 7.96
N ARG A 26 -2.47 12.07 7.68
CA ARG A 26 -2.64 13.29 8.47
C ARG A 26 -3.12 12.97 9.88
N ARG A 27 -2.51 13.60 10.88
CA ARG A 27 -2.88 13.49 12.30
C ARG A 27 -4.36 13.84 12.52
N GLY A 28 -5.05 13.04 13.33
CA GLY A 28 -6.40 13.35 13.83
C GLY A 28 -7.53 12.48 13.29
N VAL A 29 -7.25 11.54 12.38
CA VAL A 29 -8.26 10.56 11.94
C VAL A 29 -8.00 9.22 12.60
N LEU A 30 -8.99 8.71 13.34
CA LEU A 30 -8.93 7.40 13.98
C LEU A 30 -9.10 6.31 12.93
N TYR A 31 -8.04 5.53 12.71
CA TYR A 31 -8.08 4.33 11.90
C TYR A 31 -7.68 3.12 12.73
N THR A 32 -8.39 2.01 12.54
CA THR A 32 -8.03 0.70 13.09
C THR A 32 -7.17 -0.07 12.07
N GLY A 33 -6.32 -0.99 12.54
CA GLY A 33 -5.59 -1.92 11.68
C GLY A 33 -4.13 -1.59 11.34
N THR A 34 -3.47 -0.69 12.07
CA THR A 34 -2.00 -0.51 12.01
C THR A 34 -1.32 -1.37 13.07
N MET A 35 -0.26 -2.09 12.72
CA MET A 35 0.45 -2.96 13.67
C MET A 35 1.44 -2.22 14.58
N PHE A 36 2.05 -1.12 14.09
CA PHE A 36 3.15 -0.41 14.79
C PHE A 36 2.96 1.11 14.77
N GLY A 37 1.72 1.58 14.69
CA GLY A 37 1.38 3.01 14.64
C GLY A 37 1.38 3.61 13.23
N GLU A 38 1.45 4.94 13.17
CA GLU A 38 1.40 5.70 11.91
C GLU A 38 2.73 5.61 11.17
N GLY A 39 2.72 5.01 9.98
CA GLY A 39 3.93 4.86 9.18
C GLY A 39 3.64 4.32 7.77
N ILE A 40 4.67 4.33 6.94
CA ILE A 40 4.68 3.63 5.65
C ILE A 40 5.10 2.19 5.91
N TYR A 41 4.28 1.25 5.46
CA TYR A 41 4.52 -0.19 5.65
C TYR A 41 4.99 -0.81 4.35
N LEU A 42 6.14 -1.47 4.41
CA LEU A 42 6.75 -2.23 3.33
C LEU A 42 6.93 -3.69 3.76
N ALA A 43 7.11 -4.60 2.81
CA ALA A 43 7.40 -6.00 3.06
C ALA A 43 8.47 -6.54 2.10
N ASP A 44 9.30 -7.44 2.61
CA ASP A 44 10.23 -8.26 1.82
C ASP A 44 9.49 -9.27 0.92
N SER A 45 8.29 -9.68 1.31
CA SER A 45 7.42 -10.59 0.57
C SER A 45 6.36 -9.85 -0.27
N SER A 46 6.37 -10.09 -1.58
CA SER A 46 5.35 -9.58 -2.50
C SER A 46 3.95 -10.07 -2.14
N SER A 47 3.79 -11.34 -1.75
CA SER A 47 2.50 -11.92 -1.37
C SER A 47 1.87 -11.23 -0.14
N LYS A 48 2.70 -10.82 0.83
CA LYS A 48 2.23 -10.05 2.00
C LYS A 48 1.70 -8.69 1.56
N SER A 49 2.40 -7.99 0.66
CA SER A 49 1.96 -6.71 0.13
C SER A 49 0.74 -6.83 -0.79
N ALA A 50 0.65 -7.88 -1.61
CA ALA A 50 -0.48 -8.13 -2.49
C ALA A 50 -1.83 -8.20 -1.76
N GLY A 51 -1.86 -8.71 -0.52
CA GLY A 51 -3.06 -8.73 0.32
C GLY A 51 -3.69 -7.35 0.57
N TYR A 52 -2.91 -6.27 0.43
CA TYR A 52 -3.40 -4.89 0.61
C TYR A 52 -4.00 -4.27 -0.66
N CYS A 53 -3.87 -4.92 -1.82
CA CYS A 53 -4.46 -4.42 -3.08
C CYS A 53 -5.99 -4.49 -3.10
N ARG A 54 -6.57 -5.43 -2.32
CA ARG A 54 -8.03 -5.64 -2.17
C ARG A 54 -8.78 -5.67 -3.50
N THR A 55 -8.32 -6.50 -4.44
CA THR A 55 -9.04 -6.77 -5.68
C THR A 55 -10.41 -7.38 -5.35
N ARG A 56 -11.49 -6.79 -5.87
CA ARG A 56 -12.85 -7.30 -5.66
C ARG A 56 -13.16 -8.33 -6.74
N GLY A 57 -13.16 -9.61 -6.38
CA GLY A 57 -13.67 -10.67 -7.26
C GLY A 57 -15.19 -10.54 -7.41
N SER A 58 -15.67 -10.05 -8.57
CA SER A 58 -16.92 -10.51 -9.24
C SER A 58 -17.39 -9.64 -10.41
N THR A 59 -17.01 -8.37 -10.56
CA THR A 59 -17.68 -7.48 -11.57
C THR A 59 -16.83 -6.44 -12.30
N GLY A 60 -15.50 -6.51 -12.26
CA GLY A 60 -14.65 -5.66 -13.09
C GLY A 60 -13.19 -5.68 -12.65
N ASP A 61 -12.32 -6.07 -13.58
CA ASP A 61 -10.86 -6.13 -13.58
C ASP A 61 -10.15 -6.41 -12.24
N GLY A 62 -9.65 -7.64 -12.12
CA GLY A 62 -8.82 -8.14 -11.02
C GLY A 62 -7.39 -7.60 -11.03
N ASP A 63 -7.16 -6.44 -11.64
CA ASP A 63 -5.83 -5.87 -11.78
C ASP A 63 -5.33 -5.30 -10.45
N ALA A 64 -4.09 -5.62 -10.15
CA ALA A 64 -3.37 -5.14 -8.98
C ALA A 64 -1.99 -4.65 -9.39
N VAL A 65 -1.53 -3.60 -8.72
CA VAL A 65 -0.18 -3.06 -8.88
C VAL A 65 0.52 -3.14 -7.54
N LEU A 66 1.77 -3.59 -7.57
CA LEU A 66 2.69 -3.48 -6.44
C LEU A 66 3.74 -2.42 -6.76
N LEU A 67 4.11 -1.66 -5.74
CA LEU A 67 5.22 -0.72 -5.80
C LEU A 67 6.45 -1.36 -5.16
N LEU A 68 7.60 -1.11 -5.75
CA LEU A 68 8.90 -1.54 -5.23
C LEU A 68 9.66 -0.27 -4.81
N CYS A 69 10.01 -0.16 -3.54
CA CYS A 69 10.50 1.07 -2.91
C CYS A 69 11.87 0.85 -2.26
N GLU A 70 12.77 1.83 -2.40
CA GLU A 70 14.10 1.89 -1.76
C GLU A 70 14.13 2.95 -0.65
#